data_AF-A0A8B8HMI7-F1
#
_entry.id   AF-A0A8B8HMI7-F1
#
_cell.length_a   1.000
_cell.length_b   1.000
_cell.length_c   1.000
_cell.angle_alpha   90.00
_cell.angle_beta   90.00
_cell.angle_gamma   90.00
#
_symmetry.space_group_name_H-M   'P 1'
#
loop_
_entity.id
_entity.type
_entity.pdbx_description
1 polymer ?
#
loop_
_entity_poly.entity_id
_entity_poly.type
_entity_poly.pdbx_seq_one_letter_code
_entity_poly.pdbx_strand_id
1 'polypeptide(L)'
;MSQEAQPKNVSNRDVQPGFCSATCTDRASLQQEINKSELMTSDLFHTCNLPKRFEHPHWFNGYGCQVSKQHPFYRTSASEYGWYPPGYYSVPSVFFPAGQTFTNRLAAAGMYRNYSLNTGMDPVAYR
;
A
#
# COMPACT_ATOMS: atom_id res chain seq x y z
N MET A 1 42.53 -51.58 -38.44
CA MET A 1 42.46 -50.11 -38.49
C MET A 1 40.99 -49.71 -38.52
N SER A 2 40.35 -49.66 -37.35
CA SER A 2 38.97 -49.23 -37.21
C SER A 2 38.99 -47.89 -36.51
N GLN A 3 38.49 -46.85 -37.19
CA GLN A 3 38.45 -45.50 -36.67
C GLN A 3 37.30 -45.39 -35.67
N GLU A 4 37.61 -44.89 -34.47
CA GLU A 4 36.67 -44.66 -33.38
C GLU A 4 35.97 -43.32 -33.62
N ALA A 5 34.64 -43.34 -33.79
CA ALA A 5 33.83 -42.14 -34.01
C ALA A 5 33.57 -41.44 -32.67
N GLN A 6 34.06 -40.21 -32.51
CA GLN A 6 33.76 -39.37 -31.35
C GLN A 6 32.29 -38.92 -31.35
N PRO A 7 31.57 -38.97 -30.21
CA PRO A 7 30.22 -38.43 -30.13
C PRO A 7 30.22 -36.89 -30.14
N LYS A 8 29.29 -36.37 -30.94
CA LYS A 8 29.06 -34.95 -31.22
C LYS A 8 28.64 -34.19 -29.95
N ASN A 9 29.26 -33.03 -29.76
CA ASN A 9 28.88 -31.99 -28.78
C ASN A 9 27.40 -31.62 -28.98
N VAL A 10 26.54 -32.02 -28.04
CA VAL A 10 25.13 -31.60 -28.03
C VAL A 10 25.05 -30.33 -27.21
N SER A 11 24.85 -29.21 -27.91
CA SER A 11 24.64 -27.89 -27.34
C SER A 11 23.52 -27.92 -26.31
N ASN A 12 23.79 -27.26 -25.18
CA ASN A 12 22.88 -26.97 -24.08
C ASN A 12 21.51 -26.55 -24.66
N ARG A 13 20.49 -27.40 -24.50
CA ARG A 13 19.12 -27.05 -24.89
C ARG A 13 18.53 -26.25 -23.75
N ASP A 14 18.06 -25.06 -24.07
CA ASP A 14 17.35 -24.14 -23.18
C ASP A 14 16.15 -24.85 -22.55
N VAL A 15 16.34 -25.35 -21.33
CA VAL A 15 15.26 -25.83 -20.48
C VAL A 15 14.50 -24.60 -20.03
N GLN A 16 13.29 -24.38 -20.55
CA GLN A 16 12.38 -23.34 -20.07
C GLN A 16 11.53 -23.94 -18.93
N PRO A 17 11.76 -23.57 -17.66
CA PRO A 17 10.99 -24.14 -16.57
C PRO A 17 9.66 -23.40 -16.40
N GLY A 18 8.59 -24.17 -16.37
CA GLY A 18 7.24 -23.71 -16.06
C GLY A 18 7.06 -23.32 -14.59
N PHE A 19 6.00 -22.54 -14.36
CA PHE A 19 5.56 -21.95 -13.10
C PHE A 19 5.49 -22.95 -11.93
N CYS A 20 6.45 -22.86 -11.01
CA CYS A 20 6.36 -23.39 -9.65
C CYS A 20 7.15 -22.45 -8.74
N SER A 21 6.59 -22.02 -7.61
CA SER A 21 7.27 -21.14 -6.63
C SER A 21 8.53 -21.75 -5.99
N ALA A 22 8.90 -22.96 -6.42
CA ALA A 22 10.07 -23.75 -6.05
C ALA A 22 11.17 -23.77 -7.15
N THR A 23 11.20 -22.81 -8.07
CA THR A 23 12.27 -22.70 -9.09
C THR A 23 13.06 -21.40 -8.97
N CYS A 24 13.86 -21.25 -7.91
CA CYS A 24 15.16 -20.62 -8.11
C CYS A 24 16.12 -21.72 -8.58
N THR A 25 16.35 -21.83 -9.89
CA THR A 25 17.32 -22.81 -10.41
C THR A 25 18.77 -22.36 -10.12
N ASP A 26 18.99 -21.07 -9.90
CA ASP A 26 20.28 -20.46 -9.55
C ASP A 26 20.17 -19.58 -8.30
N ARG A 27 21.17 -19.69 -7.41
CA ARG A 27 21.35 -18.87 -6.21
C ARG A 27 21.41 -17.38 -6.56
N ALA A 28 22.01 -17.03 -7.70
CA ALA A 28 22.11 -15.64 -8.12
C ALA A 28 20.72 -15.03 -8.40
N SER A 29 19.85 -15.75 -9.10
CA SER A 29 18.48 -15.28 -9.40
C SER A 29 17.63 -15.13 -8.15
N LEU A 30 17.73 -16.07 -7.18
CA LEU A 30 17.06 -15.91 -5.89
C LEU A 30 17.54 -14.66 -5.16
N GLN A 31 18.86 -14.41 -5.15
CA GLN A 31 19.41 -13.24 -4.48
C GLN A 31 18.93 -11.94 -5.15
N GLN A 32 18.78 -11.93 -6.48
CA GLN A 32 18.23 -10.80 -7.22
C GLN A 32 16.75 -10.54 -6.87
N GLU A 33 15.92 -11.58 -6.78
CA GLU A 33 14.51 -11.43 -6.39
C GLU A 33 14.37 -10.96 -4.94
N ILE A 34 15.20 -11.45 -4.01
CA ILE A 34 15.20 -10.97 -2.62
C ILE A 34 15.64 -9.50 -2.53
N ASN A 35 16.60 -9.10 -3.37
CA ASN A 35 17.08 -7.72 -3.44
C ASN A 35 16.12 -6.79 -4.18
N LYS A 36 15.13 -7.33 -4.89
CA LYS A 36 14.12 -6.53 -5.58
C LYS A 36 13.32 -5.77 -4.54
N SER A 37 13.00 -4.52 -4.86
CA SER A 37 12.12 -3.71 -4.03
C SER A 37 10.76 -4.40 -3.90
N GLU A 38 10.15 -4.28 -2.73
CA GLU A 38 8.80 -4.77 -2.52
C GLU A 38 7.81 -4.11 -3.48
N LEU A 39 6.87 -4.90 -3.98
CA LEU A 39 5.83 -4.43 -4.90
C LEU A 39 4.97 -3.36 -4.25
N MET A 40 4.85 -2.22 -4.91
CA MET A 40 4.01 -1.09 -4.50
C MET A 40 2.70 -1.08 -5.28
N THR A 41 1.68 -0.42 -4.73
CA THR A 41 0.40 -0.22 -5.41
C THR A 41 0.57 0.61 -6.69
N SER A 42 1.51 1.55 -6.70
CA SER A 42 1.88 2.38 -7.85
C SER A 42 2.56 1.61 -8.98
N ASP A 43 3.20 0.46 -8.68
CA ASP A 43 3.79 -0.41 -9.71
C ASP A 43 2.72 -1.16 -10.52
N LEU A 44 1.56 -1.41 -9.90
CA LEU A 44 0.46 -2.20 -10.48
C LEU A 44 -0.63 -1.31 -11.08
N PHE A 45 -0.86 -0.13 -10.50
CA PHE A 45 -1.96 0.76 -10.87
C PHE A 45 -1.49 2.21 -11.00
N HIS A 46 -2.19 2.99 -11.82
CA HIS A 46 -2.06 4.44 -11.78
C HIS A 46 -2.64 4.99 -10.48
N THR A 47 -1.80 5.59 -9.64
CA THR A 47 -2.19 6.18 -8.36
C THR A 47 -2.05 7.70 -8.36
N CYS A 48 -2.83 8.39 -7.52
CA CYS A 48 -2.74 9.85 -7.34
C CYS A 48 -2.90 10.23 -5.87
N ASN A 49 -1.92 10.96 -5.32
CA ASN A 49 -1.92 11.44 -3.92
C ASN A 49 -2.18 10.34 -2.88
N LEU A 50 -1.73 9.11 -3.16
CA LEU A 50 -1.97 7.98 -2.28
C LEU A 50 -1.05 8.05 -1.05
N PRO A 51 -1.58 7.97 0.19
CA PRO A 51 -0.75 7.88 1.38
C PRO A 51 0.17 6.66 1.35
N LYS A 52 1.38 6.79 1.89
CA LYS A 52 2.39 5.70 1.96
C LYS A 52 1.82 4.39 2.51
N ARG A 53 0.92 4.47 3.50
CA ARG A 53 0.25 3.29 4.08
C ARG A 53 -0.56 2.47 3.06
N PHE A 54 -1.16 3.12 2.06
CA PHE A 54 -1.93 2.45 1.00
C PHE A 54 -1.07 2.10 -0.21
N GLU A 55 0.08 2.74 -0.35
CA GLU A 55 1.07 2.43 -1.38
C GLU A 55 1.84 1.15 -1.08
N HIS A 56 2.10 0.85 0.19
CA HIS A 56 2.84 -0.34 0.60
C HIS A 56 1.97 -1.30 1.43
N PRO A 57 1.58 -2.48 0.90
CA PRO A 57 0.73 -3.41 1.66
C PRO A 57 1.35 -3.96 2.94
N HIS A 58 2.69 -4.05 3.02
CA HIS A 58 3.37 -4.47 4.25
C HIS A 58 3.14 -3.52 5.44
N TRP A 59 2.65 -2.30 5.18
CA TRP A 59 2.33 -1.34 6.23
C TRP A 59 1.16 -1.79 7.10
N PHE A 60 0.30 -2.69 6.59
CA PHE A 60 -0.84 -3.23 7.31
C PHE A 60 -0.43 -4.40 8.20
N ASN A 61 -0.40 -4.14 9.51
CA ASN A 61 0.00 -5.10 10.54
C ASN A 61 -1.11 -5.30 11.57
N GLY A 62 -1.07 -6.41 12.31
CA GLY A 62 -1.99 -6.71 13.40
C GLY A 62 -3.27 -7.43 13.00
N TYR A 63 -3.37 -7.91 11.75
CA TYR A 63 -4.52 -8.68 11.29
C TYR A 63 -4.45 -10.12 11.78
N GLY A 64 -5.61 -10.76 11.93
CA GLY A 64 -5.70 -12.09 12.55
C GLY A 64 -4.80 -13.14 11.88
N CYS A 65 -4.65 -13.13 10.56
CA CYS A 65 -3.78 -14.05 9.83
C CYS A 65 -2.27 -13.88 10.16
N GLN A 66 -1.87 -12.72 10.67
CA GLN A 66 -0.48 -12.38 11.00
C GLN A 66 -0.14 -12.69 12.45
N VAL A 67 -1.10 -12.49 13.36
CA VAL A 67 -0.83 -12.50 14.82
C VAL A 67 -1.51 -13.63 15.58
N SER A 68 -2.59 -14.20 15.04
CA SER A 68 -3.40 -15.16 15.79
C SER A 68 -2.66 -16.48 15.98
N LYS A 69 -2.63 -16.93 17.24
CA LYS A 69 -2.15 -18.25 17.65
C LYS A 69 -3.30 -19.21 17.97
N GLN A 70 -4.54 -18.78 17.71
CA GLN A 70 -5.72 -19.56 18.04
C GLN A 70 -5.81 -20.80 17.15
N HIS A 71 -6.12 -21.95 17.75
CA HIS A 71 -6.33 -23.17 17.00
C HIS A 71 -7.53 -23.00 16.04
N PRO A 72 -7.41 -23.43 14.77
CA PRO A 72 -8.48 -23.27 13.77
C PRO A 72 -9.86 -23.79 14.20
N PHE A 73 -9.92 -24.90 14.97
CA PHE A 73 -11.18 -25.45 15.48
C PHE A 73 -11.92 -24.59 16.49
N TYR A 74 -11.24 -23.68 17.20
CA TYR A 74 -11.88 -22.85 18.22
C TYR A 74 -12.22 -21.46 17.70
N ARG A 75 -12.18 -21.25 16.39
CA ARG A 75 -12.35 -19.95 15.77
C ARG A 75 -13.83 -19.65 15.57
N THR A 76 -14.25 -18.46 15.99
CA THR A 76 -15.65 -18.03 15.88
C THR A 76 -15.87 -17.25 14.59
N SER A 77 -17.13 -17.09 14.16
CA SER A 77 -17.48 -16.23 13.02
C SER A 77 -17.09 -14.76 13.26
N ALA A 78 -17.17 -14.28 14.50
CA ALA A 78 -16.70 -12.94 14.85
C ALA A 78 -15.18 -12.77 14.63
N SER A 79 -14.40 -13.85 14.70
CA SER A 79 -12.96 -13.85 14.44
C SER A 79 -12.60 -13.76 12.95
N GLU A 80 -13.60 -13.77 12.05
CA GLU A 80 -13.40 -13.59 10.61
C GLU A 80 -13.21 -12.11 10.24
N TYR A 81 -13.94 -11.22 10.93
CA TYR A 81 -13.78 -9.79 10.74
C TYR A 81 -12.37 -9.33 11.15
N GLY A 82 -11.70 -8.56 10.27
CA GLY A 82 -10.33 -8.13 10.51
C GLY A 82 -9.29 -9.25 10.45
N TRP A 83 -9.63 -10.41 9.85
CA TRP A 83 -8.66 -11.50 9.72
C TRP A 83 -7.58 -11.24 8.68
N TYR A 84 -7.94 -10.69 7.52
CA TYR A 84 -7.01 -10.43 6.42
C TYR A 84 -6.71 -8.93 6.28
N PRO A 85 -5.43 -8.56 6.08
CA PRO A 85 -5.06 -7.18 5.76
C PRO A 85 -5.57 -6.79 4.37
N PRO A 86 -5.81 -5.49 4.14
CA PRO A 86 -6.08 -4.99 2.80
C PRO A 86 -4.83 -5.14 1.91
N GLY A 87 -5.04 -5.60 0.68
CA GLY A 87 -4.03 -5.68 -0.38
C GLY A 87 -4.25 -4.64 -1.48
N TYR A 88 -3.42 -4.71 -2.54
CA TYR A 88 -3.41 -3.78 -3.67
C TYR A 88 -4.79 -3.55 -4.31
N TYR A 89 -5.59 -4.60 -4.46
CA TYR A 89 -6.91 -4.54 -5.09
C TYR A 89 -8.03 -4.02 -4.18
N SER A 90 -7.76 -3.86 -2.89
CA SER A 90 -8.73 -3.40 -1.88
C SER A 90 -8.52 -1.95 -1.44
N VAL A 91 -7.34 -1.40 -1.70
CA VAL A 91 -7.02 0.01 -1.40
C VAL A 91 -7.45 0.90 -2.57
N PRO A 92 -7.79 2.18 -2.31
CA PRO A 92 -8.13 3.11 -3.38
C PRO A 92 -6.89 3.46 -4.22
N SER A 93 -7.08 3.75 -5.50
CA SER A 93 -6.01 4.30 -6.36
C SER A 93 -5.77 5.79 -6.13
N VAL A 94 -6.78 6.52 -5.66
CA VAL A 94 -6.74 7.97 -5.47
C VAL A 94 -7.28 8.35 -4.09
N PHE A 95 -6.61 9.29 -3.43
CA PHE A 95 -7.01 9.74 -2.10
C PHE A 95 -6.97 11.28 -1.99
N PHE A 96 -8.12 11.89 -1.68
CA PHE A 96 -8.25 13.34 -1.49
C PHE A 96 -8.75 13.63 -0.07
N PRO A 97 -7.86 13.75 0.92
CA PRO A 97 -8.27 14.05 2.28
C PRO A 97 -8.73 15.50 2.39
N ALA A 98 -9.79 15.75 3.17
CA ALA A 98 -10.15 17.10 3.57
C ALA A 98 -9.13 17.62 4.60
N GLY A 99 -8.27 18.55 4.18
CA GLY A 99 -7.31 19.20 5.06
C GLY A 99 -8.01 20.16 6.04
N GLN A 100 -7.77 19.98 7.34
CA GLN A 100 -8.36 20.84 8.40
C GLN A 100 -7.39 21.91 8.91
N THR A 101 -6.29 22.19 8.19
CA THR A 101 -5.23 23.09 8.64
C THR A 101 -5.74 24.50 8.93
N PHE A 102 -6.59 25.05 8.07
CA PHE A 102 -7.22 26.37 8.27
C PHE A 102 -8.16 26.36 9.49
N THR A 103 -9.09 25.40 9.52
CA THR A 103 -10.09 25.29 10.60
C THR A 103 -9.43 25.06 11.96
N ASN A 104 -8.39 24.23 12.04
CA ASN A 104 -7.65 23.98 13.28
C ASN A 104 -6.95 25.25 13.79
N ARG A 105 -6.39 26.06 12.89
CA ARG A 105 -5.80 27.36 13.25
C ARG A 105 -6.87 28.33 13.77
N LEU A 106 -8.03 28.38 13.11
CA LEU A 106 -9.14 29.23 13.54
C LEU A 106 -9.73 28.76 14.89
N ALA A 107 -9.92 27.46 15.07
CA ALA A 107 -10.43 26.87 16.30
C ALA A 107 -9.53 27.16 17.49
N ALA A 108 -8.20 27.16 17.30
CA ALA A 108 -7.23 27.52 18.33
C ALA A 108 -7.34 28.98 18.78
N ALA A 109 -7.88 29.88 17.95
CA ALA A 109 -8.09 31.29 18.30
C ALA A 109 -9.34 31.51 19.18
N GLY A 110 -10.20 30.50 19.32
CA GLY A 110 -11.41 30.54 20.14
C GLY A 110 -12.62 31.20 19.45
N MET A 111 -13.68 31.43 20.24
CA MET A 111 -14.91 32.03 19.73
C MET A 111 -14.71 33.52 19.43
N TYR A 112 -15.18 33.96 18.26
CA TYR A 112 -15.18 35.38 17.89
C TYR A 112 -15.94 36.23 18.90
N ARG A 113 -15.38 37.39 19.23
CA ARG A 113 -16.04 38.43 20.03
C ARG A 113 -15.83 39.79 19.36
N ASN A 114 -16.90 40.59 19.32
CA ASN A 114 -16.84 41.95 18.84
C ASN A 114 -16.45 42.89 19.99
N TYR A 115 -15.34 43.62 19.83
CA TYR A 115 -14.89 44.68 20.74
C TYR A 115 -14.75 46.04 20.01
N SER A 116 -15.44 46.21 18.88
CA SER A 116 -15.39 47.46 18.11
C SER A 116 -16.34 48.52 18.69
N LEU A 117 -16.04 49.79 18.46
CA LEU A 117 -16.93 50.91 18.76
C LEU A 117 -17.86 51.17 17.56
N ASN A 118 -19.10 51.57 17.83
CA ASN A 118 -20.01 52.06 16.78
C ASN A 118 -19.57 53.45 16.36
N THR A 119 -19.03 53.58 15.14
CA THR A 119 -18.57 54.85 14.55
C THR A 119 -19.42 55.29 13.35
N GLY A 120 -20.51 54.58 13.06
CA GLY A 120 -21.44 54.96 12.02
C GLY A 120 -22.07 56.32 12.33
N MET A 121 -22.01 57.25 11.38
CA MET A 121 -22.78 58.49 11.45
C MET A 121 -24.26 58.14 11.43
N ASP A 122 -25.01 58.74 12.36
CA ASP A 122 -26.46 58.55 12.42
C ASP A 122 -27.07 59.05 11.10
N PRO A 123 -27.93 58.26 10.42
CA PRO A 123 -28.59 58.73 9.22
C PRO A 123 -29.39 60.00 9.55
N VAL A 124 -29.31 60.99 8.67
CA VAL A 124 -30.06 62.25 8.80
C VAL A 124 -31.55 61.89 8.70
N ALA A 125 -32.22 61.72 9.83
CA ALA A 125 -33.62 61.37 9.87
C ALA A 125 -34.45 62.53 9.30
N TYR A 126 -35.11 62.24 8.18
CA TYR A 126 -36.23 62.93 7.51
C TYR A 126 -36.14 64.45 7.27
N ARG A 127 -36.17 64.80 5.98
CA ARG A 127 -36.59 66.12 5.47
C ARG A 127 -38.05 66.40 5.80
#